data_AF-A0A286TXR5-F1
#
_entry.id   AF-A0A286TXR5-F1
#
_cell.length_a   1.000
_cell.length_b   1.000
_cell.length_c   1.000
_cell.angle_alpha   90.00
_cell.angle_beta   90.00
_cell.angle_gamma   90.00
#
_symmetry.space_group_name_H-M   'P 1'
#
loop_
_entity.id
_entity.type
_entity.pdbx_description
1 polymer ?
#
loop_
_entity_poly.entity_id
_entity_poly.type
_entity_poly.pdbx_seq_one_letter_code
_entity_poly.pdbx_strand_id
1 'polypeptide(L)' 'MLRKIRARFSHGVIEPLEKVNVIEGKELELTIEEKPTKAEDESFLKAAGSWKGLIDAEEMIKNIYADRNISTRTEVKL' A
#
# COMPACT_ATOMS: atom_id res chain seq x y z
N MET A 1 30.83 2.07 10.44
CA MET A 1 29.44 2.22 10.95
C MET A 1 28.56 2.55 9.77
N LEU A 2 27.51 1.76 9.51
CA LEU A 2 26.53 2.03 8.47
C LEU A 2 25.53 3.09 8.97
N ARG A 3 25.39 4.19 8.23
CA ARG A 3 24.44 5.27 8.54
C ARG A 3 23.54 5.48 7.33
N LYS A 4 22.25 5.16 7.46
CA LYS A 4 21.25 5.41 6.42
C LYS A 4 20.76 6.85 6.55
N ILE A 5 20.73 7.60 5.44
CA ILE A 5 20.27 8.99 5.39
C ILE A 5 19.08 9.05 4.44
N ARG A 6 18.04 9.81 4.82
CA ARG A 6 16.92 10.06 3.92
C ARG A 6 17.28 11.19 2.97
N ALA A 7 17.05 10.97 1.69
CA ALA A 7 17.27 11.96 0.65
C ALA A 7 16.06 12.01 -0.29
N ARG A 8 15.89 13.16 -0.94
CA ARG A 8 14.93 13.34 -2.02
C ARG A 8 15.70 13.35 -3.34
N PHE A 9 15.20 12.63 -4.33
CA PHE A 9 15.70 12.74 -5.69
C PHE A 9 14.90 13.81 -6.43
N SER A 10 15.57 14.83 -6.94
CA SER A 10 14.97 15.95 -7.67
C SER A 10 15.91 16.36 -8.79
N HIS A 11 15.42 16.45 -10.03
CA HIS A 11 16.18 16.92 -11.19
C HIS A 11 17.55 16.23 -11.40
N GLY A 12 17.68 14.94 -11.07
CA GLY A 12 18.96 14.23 -11.20
C GLY A 12 19.92 14.38 -10.01
N VAL A 13 19.51 15.14 -8.97
CA VAL A 13 20.31 15.40 -7.77
C VAL A 13 19.69 14.70 -6.56
N ILE A 14 20.53 14.06 -5.75
CA ILE A 14 20.14 13.46 -4.46
C ILE A 14 20.35 14.51 -3.37
N GLU A 15 19.26 15.05 -2.85
CA GLU A 15 19.23 16.09 -1.82
C GLU A 15 19.01 15.45 -0.43
N PRO A 16 20.00 15.47 0.48
CA PRO A 16 19.82 14.98 1.84
C PRO A 16 18.77 15.80 2.59
N LEU A 17 17.85 15.13 3.30
CA LEU A 17 16.88 15.79 4.18
C LEU A 17 17.46 16.10 5.56
N GLU A 18 18.65 15.60 5.85
CA GLU A 18 19.36 15.75 7.12
C GLU A 18 20.76 16.32 6.86
N LYS A 19 21.31 17.10 7.80
CA LYS A 19 22.68 17.61 7.68
C LYS A 19 23.67 16.45 7.72
N VAL A 20 24.41 16.28 6.61
CA VAL A 20 25.47 15.29 6.51
C VAL A 20 26.82 16.01 6.59
N ASN A 21 27.53 15.83 7.71
CA ASN A 21 28.89 16.33 7.84
C ASN A 21 29.87 15.33 7.22
N VAL A 22 29.95 15.33 5.89
CA VAL A 22 30.98 14.60 5.15
C VAL A 22 32.00 15.60 4.64
N ILE A 23 33.27 15.23 4.70
CA ILE A 23 34.36 16.02 4.11
C ILE A 23 34.22 15.90 2.59
N GLU A 24 34.29 17.03 1.88
CA GLU A 24 34.29 17.04 0.42
C GLU A 24 35.43 16.16 -0.12
N GLY A 25 35.13 15.36 -1.15
CA GLY A 25 36.09 14.43 -1.75
C GLY A 25 36.14 13.02 -1.14
N LYS A 26 35.29 12.70 -0.15
CA LYS A 26 35.11 11.31 0.31
C LYS A 26 34.12 10.54 -0.56
N GLU A 27 34.49 9.32 -0.93
CA GLU A 27 33.60 8.36 -1.56
C GLU A 27 32.54 7.87 -0.55
N LEU A 28 31.28 7.80 -1.01
CA LEU A 28 30.13 7.37 -0.23
C LEU A 28 29.40 6.27 -1.00
N GLU A 29 29.04 5.20 -0.30
CA GLU A 29 28.18 4.15 -0.84
C GLU A 29 26.71 4.52 -0.63
N LEU A 30 25.92 4.52 -1.71
CA LEU A 30 24.51 4.89 -1.71
C LEU A 30 23.64 3.64 -1.85
N THR A 31 22.70 3.44 -0.94
CA THR A 31 21.66 2.41 -1.05
C THR A 31 20.32 3.07 -1.35
N ILE A 32 19.74 2.77 -2.51
CA ILE A 32 18.45 3.30 -2.95
C ILE A 32 17.38 2.26 -2.63
N GLU A 33 16.54 2.54 -1.64
CA GLU A 33 15.32 1.77 -1.37
C GLU A 33 14.14 2.54 -1.96
N GLU A 34 13.58 2.06 -3.08
CA GLU A 34 12.35 2.62 -3.66
C GLU A 34 11.19 2.39 -2.70
N LYS A 35 10.63 3.47 -2.15
CA LYS A 35 9.39 3.40 -1.38
C LYS A 35 8.21 3.66 -2.33
N PRO A 36 7.13 2.88 -2.24
CA PRO A 36 5.92 3.16 -3.00
C PRO A 36 5.49 4.61 -2.72
N THR A 37 5.27 5.37 -3.79
CA THR A 37 4.81 6.75 -3.68
C THR A 37 3.32 6.76 -3.40
N LYS A 38 2.83 7.77 -2.67
CA LYS A 38 1.39 7.97 -2.40
C LYS A 38 0.52 8.01 -3.67
N ALA A 39 1.11 8.13 -4.86
CA ALA A 39 0.37 8.00 -6.11
C ALA A 39 -0.29 6.62 -6.28
N GLU A 40 0.27 5.56 -5.69
CA GLU A 40 -0.35 4.23 -5.66
C GLU A 40 -1.58 4.20 -4.73
N ASP A 41 -1.59 4.99 -3.64
CA ASP A 41 -2.75 5.15 -2.73
C ASP A 41 -3.95 5.85 -3.41
N GLU A 42 -3.72 6.68 -4.42
CA GLU A 42 -4.83 7.36 -5.11
C GLU A 42 -5.74 6.40 -5.87
N SER A 43 -5.24 5.23 -6.27
CA SER A 43 -6.04 4.23 -6.99
C SER A 43 -7.21 3.72 -6.12
N PHE A 44 -6.93 3.46 -4.84
CA PHE A 44 -7.94 3.05 -3.86
C PHE A 44 -8.91 4.18 -3.52
N LEU A 45 -8.43 5.42 -3.42
CA LEU A 45 -9.28 6.60 -3.22
C LEU A 45 -10.22 6.85 -4.41
N LYS A 46 -9.75 6.65 -5.64
CA LYS A 46 -10.56 6.78 -6.86
C LYS A 46 -11.61 5.68 -7.00
N ALA A 47 -11.32 4.48 -6.49
CA ALA A 47 -12.27 3.36 -6.49
C ALA A 47 -13.31 3.44 -5.35
N ALA A 48 -13.09 4.28 -4.35
CA ALA A 48 -13.96 4.40 -3.19
C ALA A 48 -15.36 4.91 -3.60
N GLY A 49 -16.36 4.04 -3.45
CA GLY A 49 -17.76 4.38 -3.74
C GLY A 49 -18.18 4.24 -5.21
N SER A 50 -17.30 3.74 -6.10
CA SER A 50 -17.65 3.47 -7.50
C SER A 50 -18.79 2.47 -7.69
N TRP A 51 -19.18 1.75 -6.64
CA TRP A 51 -20.24 0.74 -6.66
C TRP A 51 -21.58 1.32 -6.19
N LYS A 52 -21.59 2.57 -5.70
CA LYS A 52 -22.79 3.21 -5.15
C LYS A 52 -23.84 3.38 -6.26
N GLY A 53 -25.00 2.78 -6.08
CA GLY A 53 -26.11 2.81 -7.04
C GLY A 53 -26.00 1.78 -8.17
N LEU A 54 -24.92 1.00 -8.23
CA LEU A 54 -24.82 -0.16 -9.14
C LEU A 54 -25.31 -1.45 -8.47
N ILE A 55 -25.23 -1.52 -7.14
CA ILE A 55 -25.70 -2.64 -6.34
C ILE A 55 -26.61 -2.15 -5.22
N ASP A 56 -27.61 -2.96 -4.88
CA ASP A 56 -28.33 -2.84 -3.60
C ASP A 56 -27.47 -3.52 -2.53
N ALA A 57 -26.77 -2.71 -1.74
CA ALA A 57 -25.83 -3.21 -0.75
C ALA A 57 -26.56 -3.94 0.39
N GLU A 58 -27.74 -3.45 0.77
CA GLU A 58 -28.58 -4.02 1.81
C GLU A 58 -29.12 -5.40 1.41
N GLU A 59 -29.58 -5.56 0.17
CA GLU A 59 -30.01 -6.85 -0.37
C GLU A 59 -28.83 -7.83 -0.51
N MET A 60 -27.69 -7.36 -1.03
CA MET A 60 -26.47 -8.18 -1.16
C MET A 60 -26.02 -8.73 0.21
N ILE A 61 -26.00 -7.91 1.26
CA ILE A 61 -25.64 -8.34 2.61
C ILE A 61 -26.61 -9.41 3.11
N LYS A 62 -27.93 -9.20 2.94
CA LYS A 62 -28.95 -10.20 3.36
C LYS A 62 -28.72 -11.54 2.68
N ASN A 63 -28.44 -11.54 1.38
CA ASN A 63 -28.19 -12.76 0.61
C ASN A 63 -26.93 -13.49 1.09
N ILE A 64 -25.84 -12.77 1.36
CA ILE A 64 -24.61 -13.38 1.91
C ILE A 64 -24.89 -14.09 3.25
N TYR A 65 -25.67 -13.48 4.13
CA TYR A 65 -26.03 -14.11 5.41
C TYR A 65 -26.99 -15.29 5.24
N ALA A 66 -27.92 -15.24 4.28
CA ALA A 66 -28.77 -16.38 3.94
C ALA A 66 -27.94 -17.57 3.45
N ASP A 67 -27.00 -17.32 2.55
CA ASP A 67 -26.13 -18.35 1.95
C ASP A 67 -25.23 -19.02 2.99
N ARG A 68 -24.76 -18.28 4.00
CA ARG A 68 -23.97 -18.84 5.11
C ARG A 68 -24.71 -19.89 5.93
N ASN A 69 -26.04 -19.84 5.95
CA ASN A 69 -26.87 -20.82 6.65
C ASN A 69 -27.19 -22.06 5.80
N ILE A 70 -26.78 -22.08 4.53
CA ILE A 70 -26.94 -23.23 3.66
C ILE A 70 -25.83 -24.24 3.96
N SER A 71 -26.17 -25.29 4.71
CA SER A 71 -25.25 -26.42 4.90
C SER A 71 -25.27 -27.31 3.65
N THR A 72 -24.32 -27.09 2.75
CA THR A 72 -24.11 -27.92 1.55
C THR A 72 -23.29 -29.18 1.82
N ARG A 73 -22.72 -29.30 3.03
CA ARG A 73 -21.87 -30.43 3.40
C ARG A 73 -22.71 -31.59 3.93
N THR A 74 -22.52 -32.77 3.35
CA THR A 74 -23.10 -34.02 3.85
C THR A 74 -22.66 -34.28 5.30
N GLU A 75 -23.59 -34.73 6.14
CA GLU A 75 -23.29 -35.09 7.52
C GLU A 75 -22.18 -36.14 7.61
N VAL A 76 -21.26 -35.95 8.55
CA VAL A 76 -20.19 -36.91 8.83
C VAL A 76 -20.81 -38.09 9.56
N LYS A 77 -20.75 -39.28 8.96
CA LYS A 77 -21.09 -40.53 9.64
C LYS A 77 -19.92 -40.92 10.53
N LEU A 78 -20.16 -40.99 11.85
CA LEU A 78 -19.24 -41.54 12.84
C LEU A 78 -19.32 -43.07 12.88
#